data_AF-A0A3B4H8Q7-F1
#
_entry.id   AF-A0A3B4H8Q7-F1
#
_cell.length_a   1.000
_cell.length_b   1.000
_cell.length_c   1.000
_cell.angle_alpha   90.00
_cell.angle_beta   90.00
_cell.angle_gamma   90.00
#
_symmetry.space_group_name_H-M   'P 1'
#
loop_
_entity.id
_entity.type
_entity.pdbx_description
1 polymer ?
#
loop_
_entity_poly.entity_id
_entity_poly.type
_entity_poly.pdbx_seq_one_letter_code
_entity_poly.pdbx_strand_id
1 'polypeptide(L)'
;VRDGDLNKWPLMVVDLKEPFPNTQVSQGSVLIGRFASFRFYMTTKMANPHYLPEVCIKVTIINFTVTKSGLEDQLLSDVVRLESPHLEEQRNELIVRINADRSQLKDIEDCILKLLFTSKGNILDNEELVQTLQESTVTSEAIKQRLEEADATELLINSARERYRPVATRGSVLYFVIASLSEIDPMYQFSLKYFKQLFNCTIETSEHSYLQLYVVHRNHEAAALQKRESVSTGSRLSHWGKAAGPIAEKMIHSALTSGNWVVLQNCHLAVSWMLVMEELIKTFTDPDTSVHENFRLFLSSMPTKVFPVTVLQNSVKVTNEPPKGLQHATSLHRDHQQFL
;
A
#
# COMPACT_ATOMS: atom_id res chain seq x y z
N VAL A 1 -2.50 -13.85 4.76
CA VAL A 1 -1.99 -12.46 4.80
C VAL A 1 -3.14 -11.57 4.35
N ARG A 2 -3.61 -10.64 5.19
CA ARG A 2 -4.76 -9.77 4.88
C ARG A 2 -4.34 -8.63 3.93
N ASP A 3 -5.30 -8.14 3.14
CA ASP A 3 -5.14 -7.21 2.01
C ASP A 3 -4.37 -5.90 2.27
N GLY A 4 -4.25 -5.47 3.53
CA GLY A 4 -3.72 -4.14 3.88
C GLY A 4 -2.21 -3.94 3.73
N ASP A 5 -1.42 -5.01 3.67
CA ASP A 5 0.07 -4.95 3.63
C ASP A 5 0.68 -5.37 2.29
N LEU A 6 -0.12 -5.85 1.34
CA LEU A 6 0.35 -6.33 0.03
C LEU A 6 0.91 -5.21 -0.87
N ASN A 7 0.58 -3.95 -0.57
CA ASN A 7 1.05 -2.78 -1.32
C ASN A 7 2.40 -2.22 -0.84
N LYS A 8 3.05 -2.87 0.13
CA LYS A 8 4.22 -2.28 0.76
C LYS A 8 5.55 -2.65 0.07
N TRP A 9 5.91 -3.91 -0.19
CA TRP A 9 7.28 -4.27 -0.63
C TRP A 9 7.29 -5.63 -1.34
N PRO A 10 8.38 -6.02 -2.06
CA PRO A 10 8.51 -7.36 -2.63
C PRO A 10 8.38 -8.47 -1.57
N LEU A 11 7.20 -9.09 -1.44
CA LEU A 11 7.06 -10.31 -0.64
C LEU A 11 7.65 -11.50 -1.41
N MET A 12 8.70 -12.12 -0.87
CA MET A 12 8.91 -13.53 -1.18
C MET A 12 7.82 -14.35 -0.52
N VAL A 13 7.35 -15.37 -1.23
CA VAL A 13 6.52 -16.42 -0.69
C VAL A 13 7.23 -17.71 -1.01
N VAL A 14 8.04 -18.17 -0.07
CA VAL A 14 8.77 -19.44 -0.16
C VAL A 14 7.78 -20.59 0.00
N ASP A 15 7.07 -20.95 -1.06
CA ASP A 15 6.36 -22.22 -1.07
C ASP A 15 7.37 -23.34 -1.34
N LEU A 16 7.51 -24.26 -0.38
CA LEU A 16 8.35 -25.46 -0.54
C LEU A 16 7.63 -26.39 -1.51
N LYS A 17 8.17 -26.52 -2.72
CA LYS A 17 7.50 -27.21 -3.83
C LYS A 17 7.26 -28.71 -3.66
N GLU A 18 7.67 -29.32 -2.55
CA GLU A 18 7.38 -30.73 -2.30
C GLU A 18 7.04 -30.98 -0.82
N PRO A 19 5.94 -31.70 -0.52
CA PRO A 19 5.86 -32.44 0.73
C PRO A 19 6.91 -33.56 0.61
N PHE A 20 8.13 -33.33 1.09
CA PHE A 20 9.16 -34.37 1.10
C PHE A 20 8.59 -35.64 1.76
N PRO A 21 8.35 -36.72 1.01
CA PRO A 21 7.75 -37.92 1.58
C PRO A 21 8.86 -38.59 2.40
N ASN A 22 8.79 -38.42 3.73
CA ASN A 22 9.61 -39.04 4.78
C ASN A 22 10.70 -38.20 5.47
N THR A 23 10.67 -36.87 5.39
CA THR A 23 11.66 -36.05 6.13
C THR A 23 11.18 -35.66 7.53
N GLN A 24 11.80 -36.22 8.58
CA GLN A 24 11.70 -35.68 9.92
C GLN A 24 12.44 -34.34 9.97
N VAL A 25 11.79 -33.29 10.50
CA VAL A 25 12.41 -31.97 10.62
C VAL A 25 13.05 -31.87 11.99
N SER A 26 14.36 -31.66 12.04
CA SER A 26 15.06 -31.33 13.28
C SER A 26 15.36 -29.83 13.32
N GLN A 27 15.06 -29.18 14.45
CA GLN A 27 15.58 -27.85 14.74
C GLN A 27 16.65 -28.01 15.82
N GLY A 28 17.93 -27.93 15.40
CA GLY A 28 19.04 -28.28 16.28
C GLY A 28 18.98 -29.77 16.68
N SER A 29 18.93 -30.06 17.98
CA SER A 29 18.87 -31.42 18.54
C SER A 29 17.45 -31.92 18.83
N VAL A 30 16.41 -31.13 18.53
CA VAL A 30 15.01 -31.51 18.78
C VAL A 30 14.35 -31.98 17.48
N LEU A 31 13.85 -33.22 17.48
CA LEU A 31 13.02 -33.75 16.42
C LEU A 31 11.59 -33.21 16.56
N ILE A 32 11.14 -32.45 15.57
CA ILE A 32 9.79 -31.89 15.52
C ILE A 32 8.94 -32.80 14.64
N GLY A 33 7.79 -33.23 15.16
CA GLY A 33 6.84 -34.10 14.46
C GLY A 33 6.26 -33.44 13.19
N ARG A 34 5.83 -34.29 12.24
CA ARG A 34 5.27 -33.86 10.95
C ARG A 34 3.95 -33.10 11.15
N PHE A 35 3.82 -31.97 10.46
CA PHE A 35 2.54 -31.28 10.27
C PHE A 35 2.18 -31.33 8.78
N ALA A 36 1.15 -32.10 8.42
CA ALA A 36 0.74 -32.31 7.03
C ALA A 36 0.23 -31.02 6.33
N SER A 37 -0.06 -29.98 7.09
CA SER A 37 -0.56 -28.67 6.62
C SER A 37 0.43 -27.53 6.84
N PHE A 38 1.68 -27.81 7.21
CA PHE A 38 2.66 -26.75 7.44
C PHE A 38 3.03 -26.05 6.14
N ARG A 39 2.86 -24.72 6.14
CA ARG A 39 3.32 -23.84 5.07
C ARG A 39 4.23 -22.80 5.71
N PHE A 40 5.40 -22.62 5.10
CA PHE A 40 6.36 -21.62 5.53
C PHE A 40 6.30 -20.44 4.55
N TYR A 41 6.27 -19.22 5.06
CA TYR A 41 6.30 -18.00 4.24
C TYR A 41 7.37 -17.08 4.83
N MET A 42 8.22 -16.52 3.98
CA MET A 42 9.30 -15.63 4.41
C MET A 42 9.34 -14.42 3.50
N THR A 43 9.28 -13.22 4.07
CA THR A 43 9.34 -11.95 3.34
C THR A 43 10.70 -11.28 3.52
N THR A 44 11.09 -10.43 2.58
CA THR A 44 12.30 -9.61 2.68
C THR A 44 11.99 -8.18 2.25
N LYS A 45 12.64 -7.21 2.89
CA LYS A 45 12.54 -5.79 2.51
C LYS A 45 13.56 -5.37 1.45
N MET A 46 14.48 -6.25 1.07
CA MET A 46 15.48 -5.94 0.05
C MET A 46 14.81 -5.90 -1.33
N ALA A 47 15.05 -4.83 -2.10
CA ALA A 47 14.47 -4.66 -3.43
C ALA A 47 14.99 -5.69 -4.45
N ASN A 48 16.27 -6.07 -4.35
CA ASN A 48 16.89 -7.09 -5.20
C ASN A 48 17.78 -8.04 -4.37
N PRO A 49 17.16 -8.98 -3.64
CA PRO A 49 17.89 -9.97 -2.87
C PRO A 49 18.57 -10.98 -3.80
N HIS A 50 19.89 -11.14 -3.68
CA HIS A 50 20.62 -12.15 -4.42
C HIS A 50 20.55 -13.51 -3.71
N TYR A 51 19.88 -14.48 -4.32
CA TYR A 51 19.85 -15.87 -3.86
C TYR A 51 20.75 -16.75 -4.73
N LEU A 52 21.38 -17.73 -4.09
CA LEU A 52 22.10 -18.78 -4.81
C LEU A 52 21.11 -19.63 -5.63
N PRO A 53 21.51 -20.14 -6.81
CA PRO A 53 20.64 -20.98 -7.63
C PRO A 53 20.01 -22.16 -6.89
N GLU A 54 20.73 -22.76 -5.94
CA GLU A 54 20.23 -23.85 -5.09
C GLU A 54 18.99 -23.48 -4.28
N VAL A 55 18.87 -22.22 -3.85
CA VAL A 55 17.69 -21.73 -3.13
C VAL A 55 16.56 -21.51 -4.14
N CYS A 56 16.84 -20.87 -5.27
CA CYS A 56 15.86 -20.55 -6.31
C CYS A 56 15.16 -21.79 -6.91
N ILE A 57 15.81 -22.96 -6.88
CA ILE A 57 15.20 -24.23 -7.33
C ILE A 57 14.22 -24.79 -6.29
N LYS A 58 14.49 -24.59 -5.00
CA LYS A 58 13.71 -25.16 -3.89
C LYS A 58 12.52 -24.30 -3.49
N VAL A 59 12.58 -23.00 -3.78
CA VAL A 59 11.60 -22.02 -3.32
C VAL A 59 10.98 -21.30 -4.51
N THR A 60 9.71 -20.97 -4.41
CA THR A 60 9.10 -20.01 -5.33
C THR A 60 9.47 -18.60 -4.89
N ILE A 61 10.02 -17.79 -5.79
CA ILE A 61 10.32 -16.37 -5.51
C ILE A 61 9.23 -15.54 -6.18
N ILE A 62 8.52 -14.74 -5.40
CA ILE A 62 7.52 -13.80 -5.90
C ILE A 62 8.09 -12.38 -5.71
N ASN A 63 7.90 -11.53 -6.72
CA ASN A 63 8.31 -10.13 -6.66
C ASN A 63 7.07 -9.23 -6.69
N PHE A 64 6.75 -8.60 -5.56
CA PHE A 64 5.68 -7.61 -5.44
C PHE A 64 6.17 -6.17 -5.64
N THR A 65 7.33 -5.98 -6.25
CA THR A 65 7.80 -4.63 -6.60
C THR A 65 6.79 -3.97 -7.53
N VAL A 66 6.34 -2.78 -7.13
CA VAL A 66 5.43 -1.96 -7.93
C VAL A 66 6.12 -1.64 -9.26
N THR A 67 5.44 -1.94 -10.36
CA THR A 67 5.92 -1.67 -11.71
C THR A 67 5.36 -0.34 -12.22
N LYS A 68 6.01 0.26 -13.23
CA LYS A 68 5.53 1.50 -13.87
C LYS A 68 4.10 1.37 -14.39
N SER A 69 3.82 0.29 -15.12
CA SER A 69 2.48 -0.02 -15.65
C SER A 69 1.49 -0.30 -14.52
N GLY A 70 1.88 -1.11 -13.53
CA GLY A 70 0.99 -1.45 -12.42
C GLY A 70 0.60 -0.23 -11.58
N LEU A 71 1.54 0.68 -11.32
CA LEU A 71 1.24 1.94 -10.66
C LEU A 71 0.40 2.87 -11.53
N GLU A 72 0.66 2.93 -12.82
CA GLU A 72 -0.13 3.72 -13.76
C GLU A 72 -1.61 3.28 -13.74
N ASP A 73 -1.89 1.98 -13.80
CA ASP A 73 -3.27 1.48 -13.76
C ASP A 73 -3.95 1.73 -12.39
N GLN A 74 -3.18 1.67 -11.30
CA GLN A 74 -3.66 2.06 -9.97
C GLN A 74 -4.02 3.55 -9.91
N LEU A 75 -3.13 4.43 -10.39
CA LEU A 75 -3.36 5.86 -10.40
C LEU A 75 -4.51 6.23 -11.35
N LEU A 76 -4.66 5.54 -12.48
CA LEU A 76 -5.79 5.73 -13.38
C LEU A 76 -7.12 5.46 -12.68
N SER A 77 -7.19 4.35 -11.94
CA SER A 77 -8.36 4.00 -11.16
C SER A 77 -8.65 5.03 -10.06
N ASP A 78 -7.60 5.60 -9.44
CA ASP A 78 -7.74 6.67 -8.45
C ASP A 78 -8.24 7.98 -9.08
N VAL A 79 -7.69 8.39 -10.23
CA VAL A 79 -8.11 9.60 -10.96
C VAL A 79 -9.57 9.49 -11.40
N VAL A 80 -9.96 8.39 -12.05
CA VAL A 80 -11.34 8.20 -12.51
C VAL A 80 -12.32 8.22 -11.34
N ARG A 81 -11.97 7.60 -10.20
CA ARG A 81 -12.82 7.62 -9.00
C ARG A 81 -13.03 9.03 -8.46
N LEU A 82 -12.03 9.91 -8.53
CA LEU A 82 -12.13 11.29 -8.05
C LEU A 82 -12.84 12.21 -9.05
N GLU A 83 -12.54 12.08 -10.35
CA GLU A 83 -13.07 12.96 -11.41
C GLU A 83 -14.43 12.54 -11.95
N SER A 84 -14.72 11.23 -11.97
CA SER A 84 -15.93 10.66 -12.56
C SER A 84 -16.38 9.42 -11.79
N PRO A 85 -16.83 9.60 -10.54
CA PRO A 85 -17.21 8.49 -9.65
C PRO A 85 -18.30 7.58 -10.25
N HIS A 86 -19.24 8.16 -11.00
CA HIS A 86 -20.31 7.41 -11.65
C HIS A 86 -19.79 6.38 -12.68
N LEU A 87 -18.70 6.69 -13.40
CA LEU A 87 -18.09 5.74 -14.34
C LEU A 87 -17.49 4.54 -13.61
N GLU A 88 -16.88 4.76 -12.45
CA GLU A 88 -16.30 3.68 -11.64
C GLU A 88 -17.40 2.84 -10.95
N GLU A 89 -18.50 3.47 -10.54
CA GLU A 89 -19.68 2.78 -10.03
C GLU A 89 -20.33 1.89 -11.11
N GLN A 90 -20.57 2.44 -12.31
CA GLN A 90 -21.08 1.66 -13.45
C GLN A 90 -20.18 0.46 -13.78
N ARG A 91 -18.86 0.66 -13.78
CA ARG A 91 -17.88 -0.40 -14.00
C ARG A 91 -18.00 -1.49 -12.94
N ASN A 92 -18.05 -1.11 -11.67
CA ASN A 92 -18.15 -2.06 -10.56
C ASN A 92 -19.45 -2.87 -10.63
N GLU A 93 -20.58 -2.23 -10.91
CA GLU A 93 -21.84 -2.93 -11.13
C GLU A 93 -21.78 -3.90 -12.31
N LEU A 94 -21.18 -3.47 -13.43
CA LEU A 94 -21.02 -4.30 -14.62
C LEU A 94 -20.18 -5.54 -14.33
N ILE A 95 -19.07 -5.40 -13.60
CA ILE A 95 -18.22 -6.52 -13.18
C ILE A 95 -19.00 -7.52 -12.32
N VAL A 96 -19.80 -7.04 -11.38
CA VAL A 96 -20.63 -7.91 -10.53
C VAL A 96 -21.65 -8.68 -11.38
N ARG A 97 -22.31 -8.02 -12.33
CA ARG A 97 -23.28 -8.65 -13.24
C ARG A 97 -22.63 -9.70 -14.15
N ILE A 98 -21.50 -9.36 -14.79
CA ILE A 98 -20.75 -10.29 -15.64
C ILE A 98 -20.33 -11.54 -14.85
N ASN A 99 -19.85 -11.38 -13.61
CA ASN A 99 -19.46 -12.51 -12.78
C ASN A 99 -20.66 -13.38 -12.38
N ALA A 100 -21.81 -12.77 -12.07
CA ALA A 100 -23.04 -13.50 -11.79
C ALA A 100 -23.51 -14.30 -13.01
N ASP A 101 -23.55 -13.68 -14.19
CA ASP A 101 -23.94 -14.31 -15.44
C ASP A 101 -22.98 -15.45 -15.84
N ARG A 102 -21.66 -15.25 -15.70
CA ARG A 102 -20.65 -16.31 -15.92
C ARG A 102 -20.80 -17.48 -14.96
N SER A 103 -21.12 -17.22 -13.69
CA SER A 103 -21.40 -18.27 -12.70
C SER A 103 -22.65 -19.06 -13.09
N GLN A 104 -23.75 -18.38 -13.42
CA GLN A 104 -25.00 -19.02 -13.84
C GLN A 104 -24.81 -19.89 -15.08
N LEU A 105 -24.03 -19.42 -16.06
CA LEU A 105 -23.74 -20.17 -17.27
C LEU A 105 -22.98 -21.47 -16.95
N LYS A 106 -22.00 -21.40 -16.05
CA LYS A 106 -21.29 -22.58 -15.57
C LYS A 106 -22.20 -23.55 -14.80
N ASP A 107 -23.08 -23.03 -13.94
CA ASP A 107 -24.02 -23.87 -13.18
C ASP A 107 -24.99 -24.61 -14.12
N ILE A 108 -25.42 -23.96 -15.19
CA ILE A 108 -26.24 -24.59 -16.25
C ILE A 108 -25.44 -25.69 -16.97
N GLU A 109 -24.20 -25.43 -17.36
CA GLU A 109 -23.32 -26.42 -18.00
C GLU A 109 -23.11 -27.66 -17.10
N ASP A 110 -22.79 -27.44 -15.82
CA ASP A 110 -22.59 -28.50 -14.84
C ASP A 110 -23.88 -29.31 -14.60
N CYS A 111 -25.04 -28.64 -14.61
CA CYS A 111 -26.35 -29.28 -14.51
C CYS A 111 -26.62 -30.19 -15.71
N ILE A 112 -26.39 -29.71 -16.93
CA ILE A 112 -26.54 -30.48 -18.18
C ILE A 112 -25.65 -31.73 -18.14
N LEU A 113 -24.38 -31.57 -17.78
CA LEU A 113 -23.43 -32.70 -17.67
C LEU A 113 -23.89 -33.73 -16.64
N LYS A 114 -24.42 -33.29 -15.51
CA LYS A 114 -24.96 -34.17 -14.46
C LYS A 114 -26.19 -34.93 -14.94
N LEU A 115 -27.10 -34.27 -15.64
CA LEU A 115 -28.32 -34.87 -16.20
C LEU A 115 -27.99 -35.91 -17.29
N LEU A 116 -27.06 -35.60 -18.19
CA LEU A 116 -26.54 -36.54 -19.19
C LEU A 116 -25.82 -37.74 -18.57
N PHE A 117 -25.09 -37.54 -17.48
CA PHE A 117 -24.39 -38.64 -16.79
C PHE A 117 -25.33 -39.54 -15.98
N THR A 118 -26.37 -38.96 -15.37
CA THR A 118 -27.29 -39.70 -14.48
C THR A 118 -28.37 -40.45 -15.25
N SER A 119 -28.67 -40.03 -16.48
CA SER A 119 -29.65 -40.71 -17.34
C SER A 119 -29.15 -42.09 -17.76
N LYS A 120 -29.87 -43.14 -17.34
CA LYS A 120 -29.65 -44.54 -17.74
C LYS A 120 -30.80 -44.97 -18.65
N GLY A 121 -30.49 -45.60 -19.79
CA GLY A 121 -31.47 -46.05 -20.78
C GLY A 121 -31.51 -45.14 -22.01
N ASN A 122 -32.60 -45.22 -22.79
CA ASN A 122 -32.77 -44.42 -24.00
C ASN A 122 -33.14 -42.97 -23.62
N ILE A 123 -32.20 -42.05 -23.80
CA ILE A 123 -32.28 -40.63 -23.43
C ILE A 123 -33.47 -39.91 -24.09
N LEU A 124 -33.89 -40.39 -25.27
CA LEU A 124 -34.98 -39.83 -26.06
C LEU A 124 -36.37 -40.06 -25.44
N ASP A 125 -36.51 -41.02 -24.52
CA ASP A 125 -37.80 -41.34 -23.88
C ASP A 125 -38.02 -40.55 -22.58
N ASN A 126 -37.02 -39.78 -22.13
CA ASN A 126 -37.11 -38.98 -20.92
C ASN A 126 -37.58 -37.55 -21.25
N GLU A 127 -38.91 -37.37 -21.28
CA GLU A 127 -39.56 -36.11 -21.58
C GLU A 127 -39.15 -34.97 -20.61
N GLU A 128 -38.91 -35.30 -19.34
CA GLU A 128 -38.43 -34.36 -18.31
C GLU A 128 -37.00 -33.87 -18.61
N LEU A 129 -36.12 -34.76 -19.07
CA LEU A 129 -34.77 -34.42 -19.49
C LEU A 129 -34.78 -33.52 -20.73
N VAL A 130 -35.60 -33.85 -21.72
CA VAL A 130 -35.73 -33.06 -22.95
C VAL A 130 -36.27 -31.66 -22.64
N GLN A 131 -37.28 -31.56 -21.79
CA GLN A 131 -37.82 -30.27 -21.37
C GLN A 131 -36.79 -29.44 -20.59
N THR A 132 -36.10 -30.03 -19.62
CA THR A 132 -35.08 -29.34 -18.81
C THR A 132 -33.90 -28.87 -19.69
N LEU A 133 -33.49 -29.66 -20.68
CA LEU A 133 -32.46 -29.28 -21.65
C LEU A 133 -32.91 -28.12 -22.52
N GLN A 134 -34.17 -28.11 -22.97
CA GLN A 134 -34.71 -27.03 -23.77
C GLN A 134 -34.78 -25.72 -22.97
N GLU A 135 -35.27 -25.76 -21.73
CA GLU A 135 -35.32 -24.60 -20.83
C GLU A 135 -33.91 -24.08 -20.50
N SER A 136 -32.95 -24.98 -20.27
CA SER A 136 -31.54 -24.65 -20.03
C SER A 136 -30.86 -24.03 -21.25
N THR A 137 -31.24 -24.47 -22.46
CA THR A 137 -30.70 -23.94 -23.71
C THR A 137 -31.19 -22.50 -23.95
N VAL A 138 -32.49 -22.26 -23.77
CA VAL A 138 -33.08 -20.91 -23.92
C VAL A 138 -32.49 -19.94 -22.90
N THR A 139 -32.35 -20.36 -21.64
CA THR A 139 -31.76 -19.50 -20.59
C THR A 139 -30.27 -19.24 -20.82
N SER A 140 -29.49 -20.24 -21.25
CA SER A 140 -28.07 -20.07 -21.62
C SER A 140 -27.90 -19.10 -22.79
N GLU A 141 -28.75 -19.18 -23.81
CA GLU A 141 -28.74 -18.27 -24.97
C GLU A 141 -29.05 -16.83 -24.57
N ALA A 142 -30.06 -16.62 -23.72
CA ALA A 142 -30.36 -15.30 -23.17
C ALA A 142 -29.19 -14.71 -22.35
N ILE A 143 -28.52 -15.53 -21.53
CA ILE A 143 -27.34 -15.10 -20.76
C ILE A 143 -26.18 -14.73 -21.69
N LYS A 144 -25.93 -15.51 -22.74
CA LYS A 144 -24.90 -15.20 -23.75
C LYS A 144 -25.15 -13.85 -24.41
N GLN A 145 -26.40 -13.56 -24.78
CA GLN A 145 -26.75 -12.27 -25.35
C GLN A 145 -26.49 -11.11 -24.37
N ARG A 146 -26.88 -11.27 -23.09
CA ARG A 146 -26.59 -10.25 -22.06
C ARG A 146 -25.08 -10.05 -21.84
N LEU A 147 -24.29 -11.11 -21.90
CA LEU A 147 -22.83 -11.02 -21.80
C LEU A 147 -22.22 -10.25 -22.98
N GLU A 148 -22.73 -10.46 -24.20
CA GLU A 148 -22.28 -9.72 -25.38
C GLU A 148 -22.61 -8.21 -25.29
N GLU A 149 -23.79 -7.86 -24.80
CA GLU A 149 -24.18 -6.47 -24.51
C GLU A 149 -23.32 -5.85 -23.39
N ALA A 150 -23.00 -6.64 -22.35
CA ALA A 150 -22.14 -6.22 -21.25
C ALA A 150 -20.70 -5.95 -21.71
N ASP A 151 -20.15 -6.80 -22.57
CA ASP A 151 -18.81 -6.64 -23.16
C ASP A 151 -18.72 -5.36 -24.02
N ALA A 152 -19.77 -5.07 -24.82
CA ALA A 152 -19.85 -3.82 -25.59
C ALA A 152 -19.88 -2.58 -24.67
N THR A 153 -20.61 -2.66 -23.56
CA THR A 153 -20.68 -1.60 -22.55
C THR A 153 -19.33 -1.43 -21.84
N GLU A 154 -18.62 -2.52 -21.54
CA GLU A 154 -17.29 -2.49 -20.93
C GLU A 154 -16.29 -1.74 -21.82
N LEU A 155 -16.32 -1.95 -23.14
CA LEU A 155 -15.47 -1.23 -24.09
C LEU A 155 -15.71 0.29 -24.07
N LEU A 156 -16.97 0.73 -23.97
CA LEU A 156 -17.31 2.14 -23.87
C LEU A 156 -16.80 2.75 -22.56
N ILE A 157 -16.99 2.06 -21.44
CA ILE A 157 -16.49 2.47 -20.13
C ILE A 157 -14.96 2.55 -20.14
N ASN A 158 -14.28 1.54 -20.67
CA ASN A 158 -12.82 1.52 -20.76
C ASN A 158 -12.33 2.67 -21.65
N SER A 159 -12.97 2.94 -22.79
CA SER A 159 -12.63 4.08 -23.65
C SER A 159 -12.76 5.43 -22.93
N ALA A 160 -13.79 5.59 -22.09
CA ALA A 160 -13.96 6.78 -21.27
C ALA A 160 -12.88 6.91 -20.18
N ARG A 161 -12.49 5.79 -19.54
CA ARG A 161 -11.40 5.74 -18.54
C ARG A 161 -10.05 6.12 -19.16
N GLU A 162 -9.76 5.61 -20.34
CA GLU A 162 -8.51 5.86 -21.06
C GLU A 162 -8.23 7.36 -21.32
N ARG A 163 -9.27 8.21 -21.34
CA ARG A 163 -9.11 9.67 -21.42
C ARG A 163 -8.27 10.25 -20.27
N TYR A 164 -8.26 9.61 -19.10
CA TYR A 164 -7.51 10.03 -17.92
C TYR A 164 -6.11 9.40 -17.83
N ARG A 165 -5.77 8.44 -18.70
CA ARG A 165 -4.48 7.74 -18.69
C ARG A 165 -3.26 8.68 -18.70
N PRO A 166 -3.22 9.78 -19.48
CA PRO A 166 -2.06 10.67 -19.47
C PRO A 166 -1.70 11.25 -18.09
N VAL A 167 -2.70 11.48 -17.23
CA VAL A 167 -2.49 11.96 -15.85
C VAL A 167 -1.85 10.87 -15.00
N ALA A 168 -2.35 9.63 -15.13
CA ALA A 168 -1.82 8.47 -14.44
C ALA A 168 -0.40 8.11 -14.89
N THR A 169 -0.10 8.16 -16.19
CA THR A 169 1.25 7.93 -16.73
C THR A 169 2.24 8.94 -16.15
N ARG A 170 1.87 10.23 -16.08
CA ARG A 170 2.71 11.27 -15.47
C ARG A 170 2.93 11.03 -13.98
N GLY A 171 1.88 10.66 -13.25
CA GLY A 171 1.97 10.32 -11.82
C GLY A 171 2.90 9.13 -11.57
N SER A 172 2.81 8.09 -12.41
CA SER A 172 3.69 6.92 -12.33
C SER A 172 5.16 7.32 -12.57
N VAL A 173 5.45 8.04 -13.65
CA VAL A 173 6.80 8.53 -13.94
C VAL A 173 7.36 9.35 -12.78
N LEU A 174 6.56 10.29 -12.23
CA LEU A 174 6.96 11.14 -11.13
C LEU A 174 7.31 10.33 -9.87
N TYR A 175 6.50 9.34 -9.51
CA TYR A 175 6.77 8.47 -8.37
C TYR A 175 8.11 7.74 -8.52
N PHE A 176 8.40 7.17 -9.69
CA PHE A 176 9.65 6.44 -9.90
C PHE A 176 10.87 7.35 -9.90
N VAL A 177 10.75 8.59 -10.41
CA VAL A 177 11.82 9.60 -10.27
C VAL A 177 12.07 9.93 -8.80
N ILE A 178 11.01 10.15 -8.01
CA ILE A 178 11.13 10.42 -6.57
C ILE A 178 11.73 9.22 -5.84
N ALA A 179 11.33 8.00 -6.17
CA ALA A 179 11.87 6.78 -5.57
C ALA A 179 13.38 6.63 -5.82
N SER A 180 13.84 6.98 -7.03
CA SER A 180 15.27 6.98 -7.38
C SER A 180 16.09 8.05 -6.65
N LEU A 181 15.49 9.10 -6.07
CA LEU A 181 16.25 10.08 -5.27
C LEU A 181 16.92 9.47 -4.03
N SER A 182 16.41 8.33 -3.55
CA SER A 182 17.01 7.59 -2.46
C SER A 182 18.39 7.01 -2.77
N GLU A 183 18.74 6.87 -4.06
CA GLU A 183 20.07 6.46 -4.53
C GLU A 183 21.11 7.57 -4.32
N ILE A 184 20.67 8.83 -4.32
CA ILE A 184 21.53 10.00 -4.08
C ILE A 184 21.74 10.19 -2.58
N ASP A 185 20.65 10.28 -1.82
CA ASP A 185 20.69 10.38 -0.35
C ASP A 185 19.57 9.51 0.27
N PRO A 186 19.90 8.58 1.19
CA PRO A 186 18.92 7.71 1.84
C PRO A 186 17.77 8.44 2.55
N MET A 187 17.92 9.71 2.92
CA MET A 187 16.88 10.53 3.55
C MET A 187 15.70 10.81 2.61
N TYR A 188 15.89 10.73 1.28
CA TYR A 188 14.85 10.94 0.27
C TYR A 188 13.92 9.73 0.04
N GLN A 189 13.75 8.87 1.03
CA GLN A 189 12.85 7.70 0.92
C GLN A 189 11.40 7.98 1.27
N PHE A 190 10.52 8.03 0.27
CA PHE A 190 9.08 8.25 0.47
C PHE A 190 8.28 6.97 0.28
N SER A 191 7.19 6.79 1.03
CA SER A 191 6.27 5.67 0.78
C SER A 191 5.36 5.97 -0.42
N LEU A 192 4.97 4.91 -1.13
CA LEU A 192 3.93 5.02 -2.16
C LEU A 192 2.61 5.55 -1.58
N LYS A 193 2.25 5.15 -0.35
CA LYS A 193 1.04 5.63 0.33
C LYS A 193 1.05 7.15 0.46
N TYR A 194 2.17 7.73 0.93
CA TYR A 194 2.31 9.18 1.04
C TYR A 194 2.19 9.87 -0.33
N PHE A 195 2.88 9.34 -1.35
CA PHE A 195 2.78 9.85 -2.71
C PHE A 195 1.33 9.84 -3.23
N LYS A 196 0.62 8.73 -3.08
CA LYS A 196 -0.79 8.59 -3.51
C LYS A 196 -1.71 9.56 -2.77
N GLN A 197 -1.50 9.76 -1.47
CA GLN A 197 -2.27 10.74 -0.69
C GLN A 197 -2.06 12.16 -1.20
N LEU A 198 -0.81 12.55 -1.46
CA LEU A 198 -0.50 13.85 -2.03
C LEU A 198 -1.10 14.01 -3.44
N PHE A 199 -0.94 13.00 -4.29
CA PHE A 199 -1.48 12.97 -5.64
C PHE A 199 -3.00 13.14 -5.66
N ASN A 200 -3.73 12.40 -4.81
CA ASN A 200 -5.18 12.51 -4.71
C ASN A 200 -5.61 13.88 -4.14
N CYS A 201 -4.94 14.35 -3.09
CA CYS A 201 -5.17 15.66 -2.51
C CYS A 201 -4.97 16.79 -3.55
N THR A 202 -3.95 16.67 -4.42
CA THR A 202 -3.75 17.65 -5.49
C THR A 202 -4.86 17.66 -6.52
N ILE A 203 -5.48 16.51 -6.81
CA ILE A 203 -6.64 16.43 -7.71
C ILE A 203 -7.85 17.11 -7.05
N GLU A 204 -8.15 16.74 -5.80
CA GLU A 204 -9.29 17.27 -5.04
C GLU A 204 -9.21 18.79 -4.78
N THR A 205 -8.00 19.32 -4.57
CA THR A 205 -7.78 20.74 -4.27
C THR A 205 -7.50 21.60 -5.50
N SER A 206 -7.26 20.97 -6.66
CA SER A 206 -7.06 21.72 -7.90
C SER A 206 -8.36 22.36 -8.34
N GLU A 207 -8.29 23.62 -8.79
CA GLU A 207 -9.44 24.24 -9.44
C GLU A 207 -9.76 23.45 -10.72
N HIS A 208 -11.04 23.09 -10.91
CA HIS A 208 -11.53 22.40 -12.11
C HIS A 208 -11.24 23.24 -13.35
N SER A 209 -10.05 23.03 -13.89
CA SER A 209 -9.53 23.78 -15.01
C SER A 209 -9.74 22.89 -16.23
N TYR A 210 -10.57 23.35 -17.16
CA TYR A 210 -10.51 22.85 -18.53
C TYR A 210 -9.12 23.19 -19.08
N LEU A 211 -8.16 22.29 -18.89
CA LEU A 211 -6.79 22.35 -19.42
C LEU A 211 -6.07 23.70 -19.24
N GLN A 212 -5.42 23.92 -18.10
CA GLN A 212 -4.15 24.66 -18.10
C GLN A 212 -3.29 24.31 -16.88
N LEU A 213 -2.05 23.96 -17.17
CA LEU A 213 -1.01 23.53 -16.26
C LEU A 213 -0.66 24.66 -15.28
N TYR A 214 -1.07 24.56 -14.02
CA TYR A 214 -0.52 25.37 -12.93
C TYR A 214 0.26 24.46 -11.96
N VAL A 215 1.59 24.58 -11.99
CA VAL A 215 2.44 24.11 -10.90
C VAL A 215 2.31 25.13 -9.78
N VAL A 216 1.41 24.87 -8.83
CA VAL A 216 1.30 25.69 -7.62
C VAL A 216 2.45 25.34 -6.70
N HIS A 217 3.49 26.17 -6.70
CA HIS A 217 4.46 26.21 -5.60
C HIS A 217 3.77 26.81 -4.37
N ARG A 218 3.16 25.99 -3.51
CA ARG A 218 2.89 26.40 -2.12
C ARG A 218 4.05 25.97 -1.23
N ASN A 219 4.97 26.91 -1.03
CA ASN A 219 5.77 26.99 0.18
C ASN A 219 4.94 27.70 1.26
N HIS A 220 5.18 27.35 2.53
CA HIS A 220 4.45 27.71 3.76
C HIS A 220 3.25 26.78 4.00
N GLU A 221 3.27 25.88 4.99
CA GLU A 221 3.01 26.21 6.40
C GLU A 221 3.52 25.16 7.42
N ALA A 222 4.60 24.41 7.13
CA ALA A 222 5.14 23.48 8.14
C ALA A 222 5.79 24.19 9.36
N ALA A 223 6.05 25.50 9.27
CA ALA A 223 6.68 26.28 10.34
C ALA A 223 5.68 26.92 11.34
N ALA A 224 4.36 26.74 11.18
CA ALA A 224 3.35 27.40 12.02
C ALA A 224 2.61 26.47 13.00
N LEU A 225 2.82 25.14 12.94
CA LEU A 225 2.09 24.18 13.78
C LEU A 225 2.59 24.06 15.22
N GLN A 226 3.55 24.88 15.64
CA GLN A 226 3.99 24.92 17.04
C GLN A 226 3.24 25.96 17.88
N LYS A 227 2.39 26.81 17.26
CA LYS A 227 1.83 28.00 17.94
C LYS A 227 0.30 28.07 18.03
N ARG A 228 -0.42 27.02 17.67
CA ARG A 228 -1.89 27.00 17.78
C ARG A 228 -2.40 25.60 18.11
N GLU A 229 -2.34 25.25 19.40
CA GLU A 229 -3.35 24.45 20.11
C GLU A 229 -2.97 24.38 21.59
N SER A 230 -3.50 25.34 22.33
CA SER A 230 -3.25 25.54 23.75
C SER A 230 -4.04 24.55 24.61
N VAL A 231 -3.65 23.26 24.65
CA VAL A 231 -4.10 22.31 25.72
C VAL A 231 -3.08 21.18 25.98
N SER A 232 -2.25 20.77 25.02
CA SER A 232 -1.39 19.57 25.17
C SER A 232 -0.04 19.86 25.84
N THR A 233 0.36 18.99 26.77
CA THR A 233 1.64 19.11 27.49
C THR A 233 2.76 18.49 26.63
N GLY A 234 3.87 19.19 26.47
CA GLY A 234 4.97 18.73 25.64
C GLY A 234 6.14 18.14 26.41
N SER A 235 6.77 17.09 25.87
CA SER A 235 8.03 16.56 26.40
C SER A 235 9.12 16.56 25.32
N ARG A 236 10.33 17.04 25.66
CA ARG A 236 11.48 17.17 24.74
C ARG A 236 12.68 16.39 25.26
N LEU A 237 13.30 15.59 24.40
CA LEU A 237 14.56 14.89 24.66
C LEU A 237 15.60 15.27 23.60
N SER A 238 16.76 15.78 24.05
CA SER A 238 17.80 16.32 23.16
C SER A 238 19.19 15.70 23.34
N HIS A 239 19.40 14.93 24.41
CA HIS A 239 20.67 14.32 24.76
C HIS A 239 20.59 12.80 24.66
N TRP A 240 21.45 12.21 23.82
CA TRP A 240 21.53 10.77 23.62
C TRP A 240 22.72 10.17 24.36
N GLY A 241 22.42 9.48 25.46
CA GLY A 241 23.37 8.66 26.22
C GLY A 241 22.78 7.28 26.49
N LYS A 242 23.51 6.41 27.21
CA LYS A 242 23.09 5.01 27.47
C LYS A 242 21.68 4.87 28.06
N ALA A 243 21.23 5.82 28.88
CA ALA A 243 19.90 5.79 29.51
C ALA A 243 18.81 6.51 28.70
N ALA A 244 19.15 7.18 27.59
CA ALA A 244 18.21 8.02 26.85
C ALA A 244 17.17 7.23 26.05
N GLY A 245 17.53 6.04 25.54
CA GLY A 245 16.62 5.17 24.79
C GLY A 245 15.37 4.76 25.59
N PRO A 246 15.52 4.13 26.77
CA PRO A 246 14.38 3.76 27.63
C PRO A 246 13.54 4.96 28.08
N ILE A 247 14.16 6.13 28.27
CA ILE A 247 13.44 7.37 28.61
C ILE A 247 12.55 7.80 27.44
N ALA A 248 13.09 7.80 26.21
CA ALA A 248 12.34 8.12 25.01
C ALA A 248 11.14 7.18 24.82
N GLU A 249 11.34 5.87 24.99
CA GLU A 249 10.27 4.87 24.90
C GLU A 249 9.15 5.15 25.91
N LYS A 250 9.50 5.38 27.18
CA LYS A 250 8.52 5.70 28.23
C LYS A 250 7.76 7.00 27.92
N MET A 251 8.45 8.02 27.42
CA MET A 251 7.83 9.28 27.01
C MET A 251 6.80 9.05 25.90
N ILE A 252 7.16 8.25 24.89
CA ILE A 252 6.26 7.96 23.78
C ILE A 252 5.06 7.15 24.24
N HIS A 253 5.25 6.06 24.99
CA HIS A 253 4.14 5.24 25.49
C HIS A 253 3.16 6.04 26.36
N SER A 254 3.67 6.94 27.20
CA SER A 254 2.81 7.83 27.97
C SER A 254 2.04 8.81 27.08
N ALA A 255 2.68 9.31 26.03
CA ALA A 255 2.08 10.28 25.12
C ALA A 255 1.04 9.64 24.17
N LEU A 256 1.18 8.35 23.84
CA LEU A 256 0.21 7.60 23.05
C LEU A 256 -1.17 7.55 23.71
N THR A 257 -1.24 7.48 25.04
CA THR A 257 -2.51 7.46 25.79
C THR A 257 -2.97 8.86 26.18
N SER A 258 -2.04 9.77 26.50
CA SER A 258 -2.38 11.11 26.99
C SER A 258 -2.61 12.15 25.89
N GLY A 259 -2.26 11.85 24.63
CA GLY A 259 -2.37 12.80 23.52
C GLY A 259 -1.32 13.92 23.54
N ASN A 260 -0.28 13.77 24.35
CA ASN A 260 0.81 14.73 24.45
C ASN A 260 1.71 14.66 23.22
N TRP A 261 2.47 15.73 22.97
CA TRP A 261 3.48 15.71 21.92
C TRP A 261 4.87 15.40 22.47
N VAL A 262 5.67 14.70 21.67
CA VAL A 262 7.06 14.33 21.99
C VAL A 262 7.99 14.83 20.91
N VAL A 263 9.08 15.50 21.30
CA VAL A 263 10.15 15.94 20.40
C VAL A 263 11.44 15.23 20.76
N LEU A 264 12.00 14.48 19.82
CA LEU A 264 13.30 13.84 19.91
C LEU A 264 14.29 14.56 18.99
N GLN A 265 15.32 15.19 19.53
CA GLN A 265 16.30 15.96 18.75
C GLN A 265 17.60 15.19 18.59
N ASN A 266 18.35 15.46 17.52
CA ASN A 266 19.64 14.85 17.24
C ASN A 266 19.62 13.31 17.13
N CYS A 267 18.56 12.72 16.57
CA CYS A 267 18.39 11.27 16.46
C CYS A 267 19.55 10.56 15.73
N HIS A 268 20.28 11.23 14.83
CA HIS A 268 21.52 10.72 14.21
C HIS A 268 22.60 10.30 15.21
N LEU A 269 22.63 10.85 16.43
CA LEU A 269 23.57 10.45 17.48
C LEU A 269 23.16 9.14 18.18
N ALA A 270 21.90 8.71 18.02
CA ALA A 270 21.30 7.57 18.71
C ALA A 270 21.34 6.27 17.88
N VAL A 271 22.46 5.99 17.19
CA VAL A 271 22.56 4.91 16.20
C VAL A 271 22.11 3.56 16.76
N SER A 272 22.48 3.22 18.00
CA SER A 272 22.10 1.95 18.65
C SER A 272 20.61 1.85 18.98
N TRP A 273 19.91 2.98 19.13
CA TRP A 273 18.47 3.02 19.45
C TRP A 273 17.59 3.08 18.20
N MET A 274 18.15 3.36 17.02
CA MET A 274 17.39 3.50 15.77
C MET A 274 16.54 2.25 15.44
N LEU A 275 17.07 1.05 15.66
CA LEU A 275 16.29 -0.19 15.45
C LEU A 275 15.12 -0.30 16.40
N VAL A 276 15.31 0.07 17.68
CA VAL A 276 14.26 0.05 18.70
C VAL A 276 13.18 1.09 18.38
N MET A 277 13.61 2.29 17.94
CA MET A 277 12.70 3.34 17.46
C MET A 277 11.87 2.87 16.27
N GLU A 278 12.48 2.17 15.30
CA GLU A 278 11.77 1.64 14.14
C GLU A 278 10.67 0.65 14.56
N GLU A 279 11.00 -0.31 15.43
CA GLU A 279 10.04 -1.27 15.98
C GLU A 279 8.91 -0.56 16.73
N LEU A 280 9.25 0.40 17.59
CA LEU A 280 8.26 1.15 18.36
C LEU A 280 7.31 1.93 17.43
N ILE A 281 7.81 2.61 16.40
CA ILE A 281 6.96 3.37 15.46
C ILE A 281 6.05 2.45 14.63
N LYS A 282 6.49 1.22 14.31
CA LYS A 282 5.63 0.24 13.62
C LYS A 282 4.40 -0.09 14.45
N THR A 283 4.54 -0.21 15.76
CA THR A 283 3.41 -0.52 16.66
C THR A 283 2.26 0.49 16.56
N PHE A 284 2.54 1.74 16.16
CA PHE A 284 1.50 2.77 16.02
C PHE A 284 0.57 2.50 14.84
N THR A 285 1.01 1.71 13.88
CA THR A 285 0.24 1.38 12.69
C THR A 285 -0.52 0.06 12.82
N ASP A 286 -0.33 -0.64 13.95
CA ASP A 286 -1.01 -1.91 14.22
C ASP A 286 -2.48 -1.66 14.61
N PRO A 287 -3.44 -2.45 14.08
CA PRO A 287 -4.86 -2.26 14.38
C PRO A 287 -5.22 -2.41 15.87
N ASP A 288 -4.41 -3.16 16.62
CA ASP A 288 -4.63 -3.43 18.04
C ASP A 288 -4.08 -2.31 18.96
N THR A 289 -3.33 -1.36 18.40
CA THR A 289 -2.75 -0.24 19.15
C THR A 289 -3.67 0.98 19.08
N SER A 290 -4.25 1.36 20.22
CA SER A 290 -4.98 2.62 20.35
C SER A 290 -4.02 3.80 20.47
N VAL A 291 -4.05 4.70 19.48
CA VAL A 291 -3.25 5.94 19.46
C VAL A 291 -4.18 7.12 19.65
N HIS A 292 -3.91 7.96 20.65
CA HIS A 292 -4.70 9.16 20.90
C HIS A 292 -4.63 10.14 19.71
N GLU A 293 -5.78 10.69 19.28
CA GLU A 293 -5.89 11.51 18.06
C GLU A 293 -4.97 12.74 18.02
N ASN A 294 -4.79 13.38 19.19
CA ASN A 294 -3.91 14.54 19.39
C ASN A 294 -2.42 14.20 19.52
N PHE A 295 -2.04 12.92 19.58
CA PHE A 295 -0.63 12.54 19.71
C PHE A 295 0.17 13.02 18.50
N ARG A 296 1.36 13.58 18.77
CA ARG A 296 2.32 14.03 17.76
C ARG A 296 3.75 13.66 18.18
N LEU A 297 4.49 13.05 17.26
CA LEU A 297 5.91 12.72 17.44
C LEU A 297 6.74 13.50 16.42
N PHE A 298 7.71 14.27 16.91
CA PHE A 298 8.64 15.04 16.09
C PHE A 298 10.06 14.50 16.26
N LEU A 299 10.74 14.27 15.14
CA LEU A 299 12.13 13.82 15.11
C LEU A 299 12.98 14.87 14.42
N SER A 300 14.11 15.22 15.01
CA SER A 300 15.13 16.07 14.39
C SER A 300 16.44 15.30 14.25
N SER A 301 17.05 15.37 13.06
CA SER A 301 18.28 14.65 12.73
C SER A 301 19.04 15.33 11.60
N MET A 302 20.38 15.25 11.63
CA MET A 302 21.18 15.44 10.43
C MET A 302 20.99 14.25 9.47
N PRO A 303 21.20 14.44 8.16
CA PRO A 303 21.18 13.34 7.19
C PRO A 303 22.13 12.21 7.62
N THR A 304 21.64 10.98 7.61
CA THR A 304 22.44 9.81 7.99
C THR A 304 21.97 8.55 7.27
N LYS A 305 22.93 7.74 6.81
CA LYS A 305 22.65 6.51 6.05
C LYS A 305 22.04 5.39 6.90
N VAL A 306 22.20 5.47 8.22
CA VAL A 306 21.69 4.47 9.17
C VAL A 306 20.27 4.77 9.65
N PHE A 307 19.68 5.90 9.23
CA PHE A 307 18.34 6.24 9.68
C PHE A 307 17.32 5.21 9.20
N PRO A 308 16.40 4.73 10.06
CA PRO A 308 15.46 3.70 9.68
C PRO A 308 14.58 4.08 8.49
N VAL A 309 14.65 3.27 7.44
CA VAL A 309 13.88 3.45 6.20
C VAL A 309 12.39 3.52 6.45
N THR A 310 11.88 2.61 7.30
CA THR A 310 10.45 2.55 7.63
C THR A 310 9.97 3.81 8.34
N VAL A 311 10.83 4.48 9.12
CA VAL A 311 10.48 5.75 9.75
C VAL A 311 10.47 6.86 8.71
N LEU A 312 11.47 6.93 7.83
CA LEU A 312 11.51 7.92 6.75
C LEU A 312 10.29 7.84 5.84
N GLN A 313 9.89 6.63 5.44
CA GLN A 313 8.78 6.38 4.52
C GLN A 313 7.41 6.73 5.11
N ASN A 314 7.25 6.65 6.44
CA ASN A 314 6.01 6.94 7.15
C ASN A 314 6.02 8.34 7.82
N SER A 315 7.04 9.15 7.55
CA SER A 315 7.21 10.49 8.12
C SER A 315 6.99 11.59 7.09
N VAL A 316 6.55 12.76 7.56
CA VAL A 316 6.64 14.01 6.80
C VAL A 316 8.00 14.64 7.10
N LYS A 317 8.70 15.07 6.05
CA LYS A 317 10.07 15.59 6.15
C LYS A 317 10.09 17.06 5.83
N VAL A 318 10.80 17.82 6.66
CA VAL A 318 10.98 19.26 6.50
C VAL A 318 12.45 19.56 6.67
N THR A 319 13.03 20.28 5.71
CA THR A 319 14.39 20.79 5.81
C THR A 319 14.36 22.21 6.36
N ASN A 320 15.23 22.48 7.33
CA ASN A 320 15.46 23.84 7.84
C ASN A 320 16.81 24.32 7.28
N GLU A 321 16.79 24.95 6.11
CA GLU A 321 17.98 25.58 5.52
C GLU A 321 17.98 27.08 5.85
N PRO A 322 19.15 27.67 6.20
CA PRO A 322 19.25 29.11 6.33
C PRO A 322 18.94 29.76 4.97
N PRO A 323 18.25 30.93 4.96
CA PRO A 323 17.88 31.59 3.72
C PRO A 323 19.13 31.95 2.91
N LYS A 324 19.16 31.56 1.64
CA LYS A 324 20.27 31.85 0.73
C LYS A 324 20.12 33.27 0.19
N GLY A 325 21.00 34.19 0.62
CA GLY A 325 21.13 35.55 0.06
C GLY A 325 21.37 36.64 1.12
N LEU A 326 22.24 37.60 0.81
CA LEU A 326 22.63 38.73 1.69
C LEU A 326 21.44 39.58 2.17
N GLN A 327 20.35 39.65 1.40
CA GLN A 327 19.15 40.42 1.80
C GLN A 327 18.36 39.78 2.95
N HIS A 328 18.57 38.49 3.26
CA HIS A 328 17.89 37.81 4.36
C HIS A 328 18.79 37.71 5.60
N ALA A 329 20.08 38.04 5.49
CA ALA A 329 21.04 38.03 6.60
C ALA A 329 20.78 39.15 7.64
N THR A 330 19.99 40.16 7.32
CA THR A 330 19.57 41.21 8.26
C THR A 330 18.37 40.81 9.13
N SER A 331 17.74 39.65 8.90
CA SER A 331 16.70 39.13 9.81
C SER A 331 17.27 38.38 11.02
N LEU A 332 18.35 38.89 11.61
CA LEU A 332 18.91 38.46 12.91
C LEU A 332 17.88 38.52 14.06
N HIS A 333 16.72 39.15 13.85
CA HIS A 333 15.60 39.16 14.79
C HIS A 333 14.68 37.94 14.72
N ARG A 334 14.79 37.07 13.71
CA ARG A 334 13.88 35.92 13.56
C ARG A 334 14.41 34.64 14.24
N ASP A 335 15.72 34.54 14.40
CA ASP A 335 16.38 33.36 15.01
C ASP A 335 16.08 33.21 16.50
N HIS A 336 15.69 34.28 17.19
CA HIS A 336 15.30 34.21 18.61
C HIS A 336 13.89 33.63 18.84
N GLN A 337 13.08 33.43 17.79
CA GLN A 337 11.71 32.90 17.89
C GLN A 337 11.55 31.43 17.47
N GLN A 338 12.63 30.74 17.06
CA GLN A 338 12.57 29.34 16.60
C GLN A 338 13.02 28.30 17.66
N PHE A 339 13.34 28.72 18.89
CA PHE A 339 13.89 27.83 19.93
C PHE A 339 12.98 27.55 21.14
N LEU A 340 11.75 28.07 21.16
CA LEU A 340 10.71 27.64 22.10
C LEU A 340 9.75 26.71 21.37
#